data_AF-A0A537WJH7-F1
#
_entry.id   AF-A0A537WJH7-F1
#
_cell.length_a   1.000
_cell.length_b   1.000
_cell.length_c   1.000
_cell.angle_alpha   90.00
_cell.angle_beta   90.00
_cell.angle_gamma   90.00
#
_symmetry.space_group_name_H-M   'P 1'
#
loop_
_entity.id
_entity.type
_entity.pdbx_description
1 polymer ?
#
loop_
_entity_poly.entity_id
_entity_poly.type
_entity_poly.pdbx_seq_one_letter_code
_entity_poly.pdbx_strand_id
1 'polypeptide(L)'
;MDPALVALRAWLSGWRGVGLIAAGMARQGYDLSLTRYAELGWRATFYVSGREHSPTGAAASAFEATPFGAVQVAAWETLARA
;
A
#
# COMPACT_ATOMS: atom_id res chain seq x y z
N MET A 1 5.53 26.03 2.23
CA MET A 1 5.25 24.81 1.44
C MET A 1 4.40 25.21 0.25
N ASP A 2 4.67 24.66 -0.92
CA ASP A 2 3.88 24.90 -2.13
C ASP A 2 2.42 24.43 -1.93
N PRO A 3 1.39 25.27 -2.22
CA PRO A 3 -0.01 24.90 -2.04
C PRO A 3 -0.46 23.68 -2.85
N ALA A 4 0.07 23.49 -4.06
CA ALA A 4 -0.21 22.32 -4.88
C ALA A 4 0.39 21.05 -4.26
N LEU A 5 1.58 21.14 -3.66
CA LEU A 5 2.17 20.02 -2.92
C LEU A 5 1.33 19.62 -1.71
N VAL A 6 0.78 20.60 -0.98
CA VAL A 6 -0.14 20.34 0.15
C VAL A 6 -1.41 19.63 -0.34
N ALA A 7 -2.01 20.14 -1.42
CA ALA A 7 -3.21 19.55 -2.01
C ALA A 7 -2.97 18.12 -2.50
N LEU A 8 -1.83 17.88 -3.16
CA LEU A 8 -1.44 16.55 -3.63
C LEU A 8 -1.24 15.59 -2.44
N ARG A 9 -0.55 16.02 -1.39
CA ARG A 9 -0.34 15.20 -0.19
C ARG A 9 -1.66 14.85 0.46
N ALA A 10 -2.56 15.82 0.64
CA ALA A 10 -3.88 15.57 1.20
C ALA A 10 -4.70 14.57 0.36
N TRP A 11 -4.60 14.67 -0.97
CA TRP A 11 -5.29 13.75 -1.88
C TRP A 11 -4.72 12.33 -1.85
N LEU A 12 -3.39 12.18 -1.80
CA LEU A 12 -2.72 10.89 -1.66
C LEU A 12 -2.94 10.25 -0.29
N SER A 13 -3.10 11.07 0.75
CA SER A 13 -3.37 10.64 2.13
C SER A 13 -4.84 10.24 2.39
N GLY A 14 -5.50 9.65 1.39
CA GLY A 14 -6.89 9.20 1.48
C GLY A 14 -7.16 7.92 0.70
N TRP A 15 -8.40 7.45 0.76
CA TRP A 15 -8.83 6.21 0.08
C TRP A 15 -8.63 6.24 -1.44
N ARG A 16 -8.69 7.42 -2.06
CA ARG A 16 -8.37 7.58 -3.49
C ARG A 16 -6.91 7.25 -3.76
N GLY A 17 -5.99 7.75 -2.93
CA GLY A 17 -4.56 7.41 -3.02
C GLY A 17 -4.31 5.91 -2.82
N VAL A 18 -4.98 5.29 -1.85
CA VAL A 18 -4.93 3.82 -1.64
C VAL A 18 -5.36 3.07 -2.91
N GLY A 19 -6.51 3.43 -3.49
CA GLY A 19 -7.02 2.77 -4.70
C GLY A 19 -6.10 2.92 -5.91
N LEU A 20 -5.48 4.09 -6.07
CA LEU A 20 -4.54 4.33 -7.17
C LEU A 20 -3.25 3.53 -7.03
N ILE A 21 -2.70 3.44 -5.82
CA ILE A 21 -1.52 2.61 -5.56
C ILE A 21 -1.87 1.15 -5.79
N ALA A 22 -3.02 0.67 -5.28
CA ALA A 22 -3.48 -0.70 -5.49
C ALA A 22 -3.62 -1.03 -6.98
N ALA A 23 -4.25 -0.15 -7.77
CA ALA A 23 -4.38 -0.35 -9.21
C ALA A 23 -3.02 -0.35 -9.94
N GLY A 24 -2.10 0.53 -9.55
CA GLY A 24 -0.74 0.58 -10.10
C GLY A 24 0.07 -0.68 -9.78
N MET A 25 -0.06 -1.20 -8.56
CA MET A 25 0.60 -2.43 -8.13
C MET A 25 0.02 -3.66 -8.82
N ALA A 26 -1.30 -3.75 -8.98
CA ALA A 26 -1.96 -4.82 -9.74
C ALA A 26 -1.47 -4.90 -11.19
N ARG A 27 -1.26 -3.74 -11.83
CA ARG A 27 -0.66 -3.67 -13.18
C ARG A 27 0.80 -4.14 -13.23
N GLN A 28 1.50 -4.10 -12.10
CA GLN A 28 2.87 -4.58 -11.95
C GLN A 28 2.91 -6.06 -11.50
N GLY A 29 1.76 -6.72 -11.39
CA GLY A 29 1.66 -8.11 -10.98
C GLY A 29 1.76 -8.28 -9.46
N TYR A 30 1.17 -7.35 -8.70
CA TYR A 30 1.02 -7.51 -7.25
C TYR A 30 -0.42 -7.35 -6.76
N ASP A 31 -0.86 -8.28 -5.92
CA ASP A 31 -2.15 -8.26 -5.23
C ASP A 31 -1.99 -7.66 -3.82
N LEU A 32 -3.01 -6.95 -3.33
CA LEU A 32 -3.00 -6.25 -2.04
C LEU A 32 -3.93 -6.90 -1.02
N SER A 33 -3.38 -7.21 0.17
CA SER A 33 -4.16 -7.39 1.40
C SER A 33 -4.04 -6.15 2.29
N LEU A 34 -5.16 -5.57 2.70
CA LEU A 34 -5.22 -4.42 3.60
C LEU A 34 -6.16 -4.72 4.76
N THR A 35 -5.60 -4.79 5.97
CA THR A 35 -6.32 -5.21 7.18
C THR A 35 -6.24 -4.14 8.25
N ARG A 36 -7.38 -3.79 8.85
CA ARG A 36 -7.47 -2.93 10.03
C ARG A 36 -7.39 -3.76 11.30
N TYR A 37 -6.56 -3.33 12.24
CA TYR A 37 -6.45 -3.89 13.58
C TYR A 37 -6.97 -2.89 14.62
N ALA A 38 -8.29 -2.74 14.71
CA ALA A 38 -8.97 -1.85 15.68
C ALA A 38 -8.30 -0.46 15.83
N GLU A 39 -7.84 -0.08 17.03
CA GLU A 39 -7.08 1.14 17.29
C GLU A 39 -5.56 1.00 17.03
N LEU A 40 -5.05 -0.21 16.84
CA LEU A 40 -3.61 -0.46 16.66
C LEU A 40 -3.10 0.06 15.32
N GLY A 41 -3.93 0.05 14.27
CA GLY A 41 -3.58 0.59 12.96
C GLY A 41 -3.96 -0.34 11.81
N TRP A 42 -3.15 -0.29 10.75
CA TRP A 42 -3.40 -0.95 9.47
C TRP A 42 -2.17 -1.72 9.02
N ARG A 43 -2.38 -2.95 8.55
CA ARG A 43 -1.35 -3.71 7.82
C ARG A 43 -1.68 -3.73 6.33
N ALA A 44 -0.71 -3.37 5.51
CA ALA A 44 -0.77 -3.61 4.06
C ALA A 44 0.30 -4.65 3.71
N THR A 45 -0.06 -5.65 2.91
CA THR A 45 0.87 -6.63 2.36
C THR A 45 0.64 -6.76 0.87
N PHE A 46 1.71 -6.67 0.08
CA PHE A 46 1.69 -6.97 -1.34
C PHE A 46 2.27 -8.36 -1.61
N TYR A 47 1.62 -9.09 -2.51
CA TYR A 47 2.00 -10.42 -2.94
C TYR A 47 2.18 -10.43 -4.45
N VAL A 48 3.11 -11.23 -4.97
CA VAL A 48 3.16 -11.47 -6.42
C VAL A 48 1.83 -12.08 -6.85
N SER A 49 1.18 -11.49 -7.86
CA SER A 49 -0.13 -11.92 -8.34
C SER A 49 -0.08 -13.37 -8.82
N GLY A 50 -1.07 -14.16 -8.39
CA GLY A 50 -1.11 -15.60 -8.62
C GLY A 50 -2.23 -16.25 -7.80
N ARG A 51 -2.39 -17.58 -7.90
CA ARG A 51 -3.48 -18.28 -7.21
C ARG A 51 -3.32 -18.37 -5.69
N GLU A 52 -2.15 -18.03 -5.14
CA GLU A 52 -1.86 -18.17 -3.70
C GLU A 52 -1.21 -16.92 -3.11
N HIS A 53 -1.82 -16.40 -2.04
CA HIS A 53 -1.24 -15.39 -1.16
C HIS A 53 -0.36 -16.04 -0.09
N SER A 54 0.65 -16.80 -0.50
CA SER A 54 1.55 -17.52 0.41
C SER A 54 2.52 -16.55 1.10
N PRO A 55 2.91 -16.76 2.38
CA PRO A 55 3.87 -15.91 3.08
C PRO A 55 5.23 -15.81 2.38
N THR A 56 5.64 -16.88 1.69
CA THR A 56 6.86 -16.93 0.86
C THR A 56 6.72 -16.19 -0.47
N GLY A 57 5.49 -15.88 -0.90
CA GLY A 57 5.18 -15.07 -2.09
C GLY A 57 4.85 -13.60 -1.78
N ALA A 58 4.93 -13.19 -0.52
CA ALA A 58 4.78 -11.78 -0.12
C ALA A 58 6.04 -10.99 -0.49
N ALA A 59 5.88 -9.86 -1.18
CA ALA A 59 7.00 -9.02 -1.60
C ALA A 59 7.39 -8.01 -0.51
N ALA A 60 6.41 -7.36 0.13
CA ALA A 60 6.62 -6.57 1.34
C ALA A 60 5.32 -6.37 2.14
N SER A 61 5.48 -6.02 3.41
CA SER A 61 4.40 -5.68 4.33
C SER A 61 4.80 -4.48 5.17
N ALA A 62 3.85 -3.59 5.46
CA ALA A 62 4.03 -2.46 6.37
C ALA A 62 2.86 -2.34 7.34
N PHE A 63 3.13 -1.79 8.53
CA PHE A 63 2.13 -1.50 9.54
C PHE A 63 2.17 -0.04 9.93
N GLU A 64 1.06 0.67 9.80
CA GLU A 64 0.99 2.13 10.01
C GLU A 64 -0.32 2.52 10.68
N ALA A 65 -0.34 3.70 11.29
CA ALA A 65 -1.54 4.24 11.93
C ALA A 65 -2.69 4.51 10.93
N THR A 66 -2.36 4.73 9.65
CA THR A 66 -3.32 5.09 8.60
C THR A 66 -3.30 4.07 7.45
N PRO A 67 -4.43 3.85 6.76
CA PRO A 67 -4.48 2.89 5.66
C PRO A 67 -3.59 3.33 4.48
N PHE A 68 -3.57 4.64 4.17
CA PHE A 68 -2.72 5.16 3.10
C PHE A 68 -1.24 5.06 3.43
N GLY A 69 -0.85 5.28 4.69
CA GLY A 69 0.53 5.11 5.14
C GLY A 69 0.99 3.68 4.94
N ALA A 70 0.20 2.71 5.42
CA ALA A 70 0.52 1.28 5.30
C ALA A 70 0.72 0.88 3.82
N VAL A 71 -0.20 1.30 2.95
CA VAL A 71 -0.14 1.00 1.52
C VAL A 71 1.05 1.68 0.83
N GLN A 72 1.33 2.95 1.15
CA GLN A 72 2.47 3.69 0.59
C GLN A 72 3.80 3.02 0.96
N VAL A 73 3.99 2.70 2.24
CA VAL A 73 5.24 2.08 2.73
C VAL A 73 5.40 0.68 2.14
N ALA A 74 4.36 -0.16 2.19
CA ALA A 74 4.43 -1.52 1.65
C ALA A 74 4.67 -1.54 0.13
N ALA A 75 4.08 -0.60 -0.63
CA ALA A 75 4.31 -0.49 -2.06
C ALA A 75 5.75 -0.05 -2.36
N TRP A 76 6.24 0.97 -1.65
CA TRP A 76 7.62 1.44 -1.79
C TRP A 76 8.63 0.32 -1.49
N GLU A 77 8.46 -0.40 -0.39
CA GLU A 77 9.34 -1.53 -0.04
C GLU A 77 9.28 -2.65 -1.07
N THR A 78 8.10 -2.95 -1.62
CA THR A 78 7.95 -3.97 -2.66
C THR A 78 8.73 -3.60 -3.91
N LEU A 79 8.56 -2.37 -4.39
CA LEU A 79 9.22 -1.89 -5.61
C LEU A 79 10.73 -1.68 -5.43
N ALA A 80 11.18 -1.32 -4.22
CA ALA A 80 12.61 -1.18 -3.90
C ALA A 80 13.35 -2.53 -3.84
N ARG A 81 12.63 -3.64 -3.68
CA ARG A 81 13.19 -5.01 -3.65
C ARG A 81 13.05 -5.76 -4.98
N ALA A 82 12.29 -5.19 -5.94
CA ALA A 82 12.01 -5.78 -7.24
C ALA A 82 13.16 -5.60 -8.23
#